data_AF-A0A4V2HDR1-F1
#
_entry.id   AF-A0A4V2HDR1-F1
#
_cell.length_a   1.000
_cell.length_b   1.000
_cell.length_c   1.000
_cell.angle_alpha   90.00
_cell.angle_beta   90.00
_cell.angle_gamma   90.00
#
_symmetry.space_group_name_H-M   'P 1'
#
loop_
_entity.id
_entity.type
_entity.pdbx_description
1 polymer ?
#
loop_
_entity_poly.entity_id
_entity_poly.type
_entity_poly.pdbx_seq_one_letter_code
_entity_poly.pdbx_strand_id
1 'polypeptide(L)'
;MATGQPSAQALAHLPALPVEQIRDALQCERWAAADELLSAYQHQLVLALSKIDLKTADRGPWLALLADYQLLMDELRAGRDAAAAELARLDAGRRGANAWMRALK
;
A
#
# COMPACT_ATOMS: atom_id res chain seq x y z
N MET A 1 11.30 35.93 -6.79
CA MET A 1 11.60 34.49 -6.68
C MET A 1 10.43 33.76 -7.30
N ALA A 2 10.61 33.17 -8.47
CA ALA A 2 9.52 32.57 -9.24
C ALA A 2 9.13 31.23 -8.61
N THR A 3 7.93 31.15 -8.04
CA THR A 3 7.25 29.89 -7.74
C THR A 3 6.94 29.22 -9.08
N GLY A 4 7.80 28.29 -9.50
CA GLY A 4 7.54 27.45 -10.66
C GLY A 4 6.35 26.54 -10.34
N GLN A 5 5.14 26.96 -10.70
CA GLN A 5 4.01 26.05 -10.72
C GLN A 5 4.36 24.91 -11.67
N PRO A 6 4.25 23.63 -11.25
CA PRO A 6 4.43 22.51 -12.16
C PRO A 6 3.42 22.68 -13.29
N SER A 7 3.92 22.82 -14.51
CA SER A 7 3.08 23.00 -15.70
C SER A 7 2.03 21.88 -15.77
N ALA A 8 0.79 22.22 -16.14
CA ALA A 8 -0.33 21.27 -16.19
C ALA A 8 -0.05 20.00 -17.03
N GLN A 9 0.89 20.08 -17.97
CA GLN A 9 1.40 18.93 -18.75
C GLN A 9 2.20 17.92 -17.92
N ALA A 10 2.96 18.35 -16.91
CA ALA A 10 3.71 17.45 -16.03
C ALA A 10 2.77 16.61 -15.13
N LEU A 11 1.63 17.19 -14.75
CA LEU A 11 0.58 16.50 -13.98
C LEU A 11 -0.30 15.59 -14.85
N ALA A 12 -0.43 15.87 -16.16
CA ALA A 12 -1.29 15.10 -17.07
C ALA A 12 -0.88 13.63 -17.25
N HIS A 13 0.34 13.26 -16.83
CA HIS A 13 0.86 11.90 -16.92
C HIS A 13 1.03 11.21 -15.56
N LEU A 14 0.75 11.89 -14.44
CA LEU A 14 0.93 11.30 -13.11
C LEU A 14 -0.32 10.48 -12.74
N PRO A 15 -0.22 9.15 -12.59
CA PRO A 15 -1.36 8.34 -12.21
C PRO A 15 -1.71 8.60 -10.73
N ALA A 16 -2.98 8.88 -10.46
CA ALA A 16 -3.47 9.09 -9.11
C ALA A 16 -3.48 7.77 -8.34
N LEU A 17 -2.83 7.74 -7.17
CA LEU A 17 -2.85 6.58 -6.27
C LEU A 17 -4.26 6.43 -5.68
N PRO A 18 -4.96 5.29 -5.86
CA PRO A 18 -6.30 5.10 -5.32
C PRO A 18 -6.26 4.69 -3.84
N VAL A 19 -5.58 5.49 -3.01
CA VAL A 19 -5.25 5.15 -1.61
C VAL A 19 -6.50 4.87 -0.77
N GLU A 20 -7.54 5.69 -0.91
CA GLU A 20 -8.80 5.51 -0.17
C GLU A 20 -9.54 4.24 -0.58
N GLN A 21 -9.51 3.89 -1.87
CA GLN A 21 -10.15 2.66 -2.36
C GLN A 21 -9.40 1.41 -1.89
N ILE A 22 -8.07 1.49 -1.84
CA ILE A 22 -7.23 0.43 -1.28
C ILE A 22 -7.52 0.27 0.21
N ARG A 23 -7.56 1.36 0.99
CA ARG A 23 -7.88 1.33 2.42
C ARG A 23 -9.26 0.75 2.69
N ASP A 24 -10.28 1.17 1.95
CA ASP A 24 -11.65 0.63 2.06
C ASP A 24 -11.70 -0.87 1.77
N ALA A 25 -11.01 -1.32 0.72
CA ALA A 25 -10.95 -2.74 0.36
C ALA A 25 -10.29 -3.57 1.48
N LEU A 26 -9.20 -3.06 2.07
CA LEU A 26 -8.51 -3.72 3.19
C LEU A 26 -9.37 -3.75 4.45
N GLN A 27 -10.04 -2.65 4.80
CA GLN A 27 -10.92 -2.59 5.97
C GLN A 27 -12.14 -3.52 5.85
N CYS A 28 -12.64 -3.72 4.62
CA CYS A 28 -13.74 -4.64 4.36
C CYS A 28 -13.28 -6.08 4.06
N GLU A 29 -12.01 -6.42 4.31
CA GLU A 29 -11.42 -7.75 4.04
C GLU A 29 -11.54 -8.21 2.57
N ARG A 30 -11.69 -7.26 1.64
CA ARG A 30 -11.80 -7.52 0.19
C ARG A 30 -10.41 -7.61 -0.42
N TRP A 31 -9.63 -8.60 0.02
CA TRP A 31 -8.21 -8.74 -0.33
C TRP A 31 -7.95 -8.81 -1.83
N ALA A 32 -8.78 -9.58 -2.57
CA ALA A 32 -8.66 -9.68 -4.02
C ALA A 32 -8.91 -8.34 -4.73
N ALA A 33 -9.88 -7.56 -4.25
CA ALA A 33 -10.14 -6.23 -4.81
C ALA A 33 -8.98 -5.25 -4.53
N ALA A 34 -8.37 -5.33 -3.34
CA ALA A 34 -7.18 -4.55 -3.03
C ALA A 34 -5.99 -4.92 -3.94
N ASP A 35 -5.79 -6.22 -4.21
CA ASP A 35 -4.74 -6.72 -5.11
C ASP A 35 -4.95 -6.28 -6.57
N GLU A 36 -6.19 -6.33 -7.05
CA GLU A 36 -6.55 -5.81 -8.39
C GLU A 36 -6.28 -4.31 -8.51
N LEU A 37 -6.66 -3.51 -7.51
CA LEU A 37 -6.41 -2.07 -7.47
C LEU A 37 -4.90 -1.76 -7.51
N LEU A 38 -4.11 -2.48 -6.71
CA LEU A 38 -2.65 -2.33 -6.67
C LEU A 38 -2.01 -2.72 -8.01
N SER A 39 -2.43 -3.84 -8.59
CA SER A 39 -1.90 -4.34 -9.87
C SER A 39 -2.24 -3.40 -11.04
N ALA A 40 -3.49 -2.91 -11.09
CA ALA A 40 -3.92 -1.94 -12.09
C ALA A 40 -3.14 -0.63 -11.96
N TYR A 41 -2.95 -0.15 -10.72
CA TYR A 41 -2.18 1.06 -10.46
C TYR A 41 -0.70 0.90 -10.86
N GLN A 42 -0.08 -0.24 -10.53
CA GLN A 42 1.29 -0.55 -10.96
C GLN A 42 1.42 -0.50 -12.49
N HIS A 43 0.46 -1.07 -13.21
CA HIS A 43 0.44 -1.03 -14.67
C HIS A 43 0.37 0.41 -15.20
N GLN A 44 -0.51 1.24 -14.64
CA GLN A 44 -0.61 2.66 -15.00
C GLN A 44 0.69 3.42 -14.73
N LEU A 45 1.36 3.12 -13.62
CA LEU A 45 2.63 3.73 -13.26
C LEU A 45 3.74 3.39 -14.25
N VAL A 46 3.86 2.12 -14.64
CA VAL A 46 4.83 1.69 -15.66
C VAL A 46 4.56 2.38 -16.99
N LEU A 47 3.30 2.45 -17.42
CA LEU A 47 2.93 3.16 -18.64
C LEU A 47 3.25 4.65 -18.58
N ALA A 48 3.01 5.30 -17.44
CA ALA A 48 3.33 6.71 -17.25
C ALA A 48 4.84 6.96 -17.31
N LEU A 49 5.63 6.15 -16.60
CA LEU A 49 7.10 6.26 -16.57
C LEU A 49 7.72 6.00 -17.96
N SER A 50 7.17 5.08 -18.75
CA SER A 50 7.66 4.80 -20.10
C SER A 50 7.55 5.99 -21.07
N LYS A 51 6.70 6.97 -20.76
CA LYS A 51 6.43 8.14 -21.61
C LYS A 51 7.22 9.37 -21.20
N ILE A 52 8.03 9.29 -20.15
CA ILE A 52 8.68 10.44 -19.51
C ILE A 52 10.18 10.30 -19.55
N ASP A 53 10.87 11.36 -19.97
CA ASP A 53 12.31 11.49 -19.74
C ASP A 53 12.56 12.11 -18.35
N LEU A 54 12.94 11.26 -17.39
CA LEU A 54 13.24 11.66 -16.01
C LEU A 54 14.46 12.59 -15.88
N LYS A 55 15.27 12.75 -16.93
CA LYS A 55 16.41 13.69 -16.92
C LYS A 55 15.97 15.13 -17.09
N THR A 56 14.85 15.35 -17.79
CA THR A 56 14.37 16.68 -18.19
C THR A 56 13.03 17.03 -17.55
N ALA A 57 12.26 16.03 -17.09
CA ALA A 57 11.00 16.23 -16.40
C ALA A 57 11.16 16.86 -15.01
N ASP A 58 10.17 17.65 -14.60
CA ASP A 58 10.02 18.09 -13.22
C ASP A 58 9.78 16.86 -12.33
N ARG A 59 10.71 16.64 -11.38
CA ARG A 59 10.72 15.48 -10.49
C ARG A 59 9.88 15.69 -9.24
N GLY A 60 9.50 16.92 -8.91
CA GLY A 60 8.76 17.24 -7.69
C GLY A 60 7.51 16.38 -7.51
N PRO A 61 6.60 16.32 -8.50
CA PRO A 61 5.38 15.50 -8.41
C PRO A 61 5.65 13.99 -8.26
N TRP A 62 6.71 13.48 -8.89
CA TRP A 62 7.10 12.07 -8.81
C TRP A 62 7.66 11.70 -7.43
N LEU A 63 8.42 12.62 -6.82
CA LEU A 63 8.93 12.45 -5.47
C LEU A 63 7.81 12.52 -4.43
N ALA A 64 6.82 13.40 -4.63
CA ALA A 64 5.62 13.45 -3.79
C ALA A 64 4.85 12.13 -3.87
N LEU A 65 4.64 11.61 -5.09
CA LEU A 65 3.97 10.31 -5.28
C LEU A 65 4.74 9.15 -4.62
N LEU A 66 6.07 9.16 -4.68
CA LEU A 66 6.90 8.16 -4.02
C LEU A 66 6.72 8.22 -2.49
N ALA A 67 6.61 9.41 -1.91
CA ALA A 67 6.38 9.58 -0.48
C ALA A 67 5.00 9.03 -0.07
N ASP A 68 3.95 9.30 -0.86
CA ASP A 68 2.60 8.76 -0.62
C ASP A 68 2.59 7.22 -0.70
N TYR A 69 3.32 6.64 -1.65
CA TYR A 69 3.46 5.19 -1.78
C TYR A 69 4.22 4.57 -0.60
N GLN A 70 5.28 5.23 -0.11
CA GLN A 70 6.01 4.77 1.08
C GLN A 70 5.11 4.74 2.31
N LEU A 71 4.27 5.78 2.50
CA LEU A 71 3.30 5.82 3.60
C LEU A 71 2.32 4.65 3.53
N LEU A 72 1.74 4.38 2.35
CA LEU A 72 0.84 3.24 2.15
C LEU A 72 1.53 1.90 2.45
N MET A 73 2.80 1.74 2.04
CA MET A 73 3.57 0.52 2.33
C MET A 73 3.82 0.33 3.83
N ASP A 74 4.05 1.40 4.56
CA ASP A 74 4.22 1.34 6.01
C ASP A 74 2.90 1.00 6.73
N GLU A 75 1.77 1.52 6.26
CA GLU A 75 0.43 1.13 6.74
C GLU A 75 0.17 -0.37 6.53
N LEU A 76 0.48 -0.88 5.33
CA LEU A 76 0.34 -2.30 5.01
C LEU A 76 1.23 -3.19 5.88
N ARG A 77 2.48 -2.78 6.12
CA ARG A 77 3.40 -3.49 7.02
C ARG A 77 2.88 -3.53 8.44
N ALA A 78 2.40 -2.40 8.96
CA ALA A 78 1.82 -2.33 10.30
C ALA A 78 0.59 -3.26 10.43
N GLY A 79 -0.28 -3.27 9.42
CA GLY A 79 -1.43 -4.18 9.38
C GLY A 79 -1.03 -5.66 9.37
N ARG A 80 -0.05 -6.03 8.55
CA ARG A 80 0.51 -7.39 8.52
C ARG A 80 1.09 -7.80 9.87
N ASP A 81 1.86 -6.92 10.50
CA ASP A 81 2.52 -7.22 11.76
C ASP A 81 1.51 -7.38 12.91
N ALA A 82 0.44 -6.57 12.92
CA ALA A 82 -0.68 -6.73 13.84
C ALA A 82 -1.41 -8.07 13.63
N ALA A 83 -1.69 -8.45 12.39
CA ALA A 83 -2.32 -9.74 12.09
C ALA A 83 -1.43 -10.92 12.50
N ALA A 84 -0.12 -10.84 12.28
CA ALA A 84 0.84 -11.87 12.69
C ALA A 84 0.89 -12.02 14.22
N ALA A 85 0.87 -10.90 14.96
CA ALA A 85 0.81 -10.91 16.42
C ALA A 85 -0.47 -11.57 16.94
N GLU A 86 -1.62 -11.28 16.32
CA GLU A 86 -2.89 -11.87 16.71
C GLU A 86 -2.94 -13.39 16.41
N LEU A 87 -2.42 -13.82 15.26
CA LEU A 87 -2.26 -15.25 14.96
C LEU A 87 -1.40 -15.96 16.00
N ALA A 88 -0.26 -15.37 16.38
CA ALA A 88 0.61 -15.92 17.40
C ALA A 88 -0.09 -16.05 18.78
N ARG A 89 -0.92 -15.06 19.13
CA ARG A 89 -1.74 -15.05 20.35
C ARG A 89 -2.75 -16.20 20.35
N LEU A 90 -3.49 -16.38 19.25
CA LEU A 90 -4.46 -17.47 19.09
C LEU A 90 -3.78 -18.84 19.19
N ASP A 91 -2.62 -18.99 18.56
CA ASP A 91 -1.86 -20.24 18.58
C ASP A 91 -1.35 -20.61 19.98
N ALA A 92 -0.91 -19.61 20.75
CA ALA A 92 -0.54 -19.78 22.16
C ALA A 92 -1.74 -20.21 23.00
N GLY A 93 -2.90 -19.57 22.81
CA GLY A 93 -4.16 -19.95 23.47
C GLY A 93 -4.57 -21.39 23.16
N ARG A 94 -4.50 -21.80 21.89
CA ARG A 94 -4.77 -23.17 21.44
C ARG A 94 -3.85 -24.19 22.10
N ARG A 95 -2.54 -23.91 22.18
CA ARG A 95 -1.58 -24.78 22.87
C ARG A 95 -1.89 -24.90 24.36
N GLY A 96 -2.24 -23.79 25.02
CA GLY A 96 -2.62 -23.77 26.43
C GLY A 96 -3.87 -24.61 26.72
N ALA A 97 -4.93 -24.43 25.92
CA ALA A 97 -6.16 -25.21 26.05
C ALA A 97 -5.92 -26.72 25.85
N ASN A 98 -5.10 -27.09 24.87
CA ASN A 98 -4.73 -28.48 24.63
C ASN A 98 -3.89 -29.08 25.77
N ALA A 99 -3.00 -28.30 26.39
CA ALA A 99 -2.22 -28.75 27.55
C ALA A 99 -3.13 -29.03 28.75
N TRP A 100 -4.07 -28.13 29.04
CA TRP A 100 -5.08 -28.34 30.09
C TRP A 100 -5.95 -29.58 29.83
N MET A 101 -6.43 -29.75 28.59
CA MET A 101 -7.26 -30.91 28.24
C MET A 101 -6.50 -32.24 28.36
N ARG A 102 -5.19 -32.24 28.15
CA ARG A 102 -4.32 -33.40 28.38
C ARG A 102 -4.07 -33.66 29.86
N ALA A 103 -3.96 -32.63 30.68
CA ALA A 103 -3.75 -32.76 32.12
C ALA A 103 -5.00 -33.23 32.90
N LEU A 104 -6.19 -33.05 32.31
CA LEU A 104 -7.47 -33.50 32.87
C LEU A 104 -7.87 -34.93 32.43
N LYS A 105 -7.06 -35.60 31.60
CA LYS A 105 -7.22 -37.00 31.21
C LYS A 105 -6.24 -37.88 31.97
#